data_AF-A0A257W9V2-F1
#
_entry.id   AF-A0A257W9V2-F1
#
_cell.length_a   1.000
_cell.length_b   1.000
_cell.length_c   1.000
_cell.angle_alpha   90.00
_cell.angle_beta   90.00
_cell.angle_gamma   90.00
#
_symmetry.space_group_name_H-M   'P 1'
#
loop_
_entity.id
_entity.type
_entity.pdbx_description
1 polymer ?
#
loop_
_entity_poly.entity_id
_entity_poly.type
_entity_poly.pdbx_seq_one_letter_code
_entity_poly.pdbx_strand_id
1 'polypeptide(L)'
;MKLPNHIIQTLESRFDRIYVITLERAKERQKRILQRLEGLTFEFFYGVDKNALTEERLAVEQLYDDKKARQLDRYGKGMLVGHIACSLSHRLLYQKILNEGHQRVLIFEDDIIPLYQHLDQLPQAMEELPTDWEIIYLGFGKNYPVTPKLRRKHQFYLGLSYVGLIRMKPAMVRNSLPRPFSPRLLRAGSHDLTHAYAVTPAACEKLIKAQTPVVFNADP
;
A
#
# COMPACT_ATOMS: atom_id res chain seq x y z
N MET A 1 1.11 1.66 -23.92
CA MET A 1 -0.25 2.21 -24.10
C MET A 1 -0.37 3.39 -23.16
N LYS A 2 -1.01 4.49 -23.54
CA LYS A 2 -1.19 5.67 -22.66
C LYS A 2 -2.46 5.50 -21.83
N LEU A 3 -2.58 6.19 -20.70
CA LEU A 3 -3.83 6.24 -19.95
C LEU A 3 -4.90 6.96 -20.80
N PRO A 4 -6.14 6.46 -20.87
CA PRO A 4 -7.22 7.19 -21.55
C PRO A 4 -7.52 8.53 -20.87
N ASN A 5 -7.85 9.58 -21.64
CA ASN A 5 -8.10 10.92 -21.09
C ASN A 5 -9.21 10.95 -20.03
N HIS A 6 -10.29 10.19 -20.21
CA HIS A 6 -11.39 10.15 -19.24
C HIS A 6 -10.96 9.54 -17.90
N ILE A 7 -9.96 8.65 -17.90
CA ILE A 7 -9.36 8.06 -16.70
C ILE A 7 -8.49 9.09 -15.98
N ILE A 8 -7.68 9.84 -16.73
CA ILE A 8 -6.87 10.94 -16.18
C ILE A 8 -7.79 11.95 -15.48
N GLN A 9 -8.83 12.41 -16.16
CA GLN A 9 -9.81 13.36 -15.60
C GLN A 9 -10.51 12.81 -14.35
N THR A 10 -10.85 11.53 -14.34
CA THR A 10 -11.43 10.86 -13.16
C THR A 10 -10.46 10.89 -11.98
N LEU A 11 -9.17 10.59 -12.20
CA LEU A 11 -8.17 10.60 -11.13
C LEU A 11 -7.93 12.02 -10.61
N GLU A 12 -7.71 12.99 -11.51
CA GLU A 12 -7.39 14.38 -11.16
C GLU A 12 -8.59 15.11 -10.51
N SER A 13 -9.82 14.73 -10.83
CA SER A 13 -11.01 15.29 -10.15
C SER A 13 -11.27 14.68 -8.78
N ARG A 14 -10.73 13.48 -8.49
CA ARG A 14 -11.02 12.73 -7.26
C ARG A 14 -9.96 12.89 -6.18
N PHE A 15 -8.72 13.19 -6.56
CA PHE A 15 -7.57 13.29 -5.65
C PHE A 15 -6.92 14.66 -5.76
N ASP A 16 -6.70 15.31 -4.61
CA ASP A 16 -6.08 16.64 -4.53
C ASP A 16 -4.61 16.60 -4.96
N ARG A 17 -4.00 15.43 -4.80
CA ARG A 17 -2.61 15.18 -5.16
C ARG A 17 -2.38 13.74 -5.56
N ILE A 18 -1.47 13.57 -6.50
CA ILE A 18 -0.99 12.27 -6.95
C ILE A 18 0.53 12.25 -6.79
N TYR A 19 1.03 11.25 -6.08
CA TYR A 19 2.46 11.02 -5.91
C TYR A 19 2.89 9.70 -6.53
N VAL A 20 4.12 9.68 -7.05
CA VAL A 20 4.84 8.45 -7.35
C VAL A 20 6.04 8.36 -6.42
N ILE A 21 6.06 7.34 -5.55
CA ILE A 21 7.22 7.05 -4.70
C ILE A 21 8.30 6.40 -5.58
N THR A 22 9.51 6.95 -5.54
CA THR A 22 10.68 6.40 -6.24
C THR A 22 11.95 6.71 -5.47
N LEU A 23 13.10 6.24 -5.98
CA LEU A 23 14.42 6.63 -5.48
C LEU A 23 15.07 7.60 -6.44
N GLU A 24 15.85 8.55 -5.92
CA GLU A 24 16.51 9.58 -6.74
C GLU A 24 17.40 8.97 -7.83
N ARG A 25 18.12 7.89 -7.50
CA ARG A 25 18.97 7.13 -8.44
C ARG A 25 18.21 6.28 -9.47
N ALA A 26 16.92 6.04 -9.30
CA ALA A 26 16.15 5.08 -10.12
C ALA A 26 15.67 5.68 -11.45
N LYS A 27 16.58 6.31 -12.21
CA LYS A 27 16.27 7.08 -13.43
C LYS A 27 15.52 6.26 -14.49
N GLU A 28 15.89 5.00 -14.68
CA GLU A 28 15.20 4.12 -15.63
C GLU A 28 13.77 3.77 -15.21
N ARG A 29 13.49 3.67 -13.89
CA ARG A 29 12.12 3.48 -13.39
C ARG A 29 11.31 4.76 -13.60
N GLN A 30 11.86 5.91 -13.23
CA GLN A 30 11.24 7.22 -13.43
C GLN A 30 10.85 7.44 -14.91
N LYS A 31 11.76 7.13 -15.85
CA LYS A 31 11.47 7.22 -17.30
C LYS A 31 10.31 6.34 -17.73
N ARG A 32 10.22 5.10 -17.22
CA ARG A 32 9.09 4.21 -17.50
C ARG A 32 7.79 4.74 -16.92
N ILE A 33 7.81 5.32 -15.73
CA ILE A 33 6.64 5.94 -15.11
C ILE A 33 6.14 7.12 -15.93
N LEU A 34 7.02 8.03 -16.34
CA LEU A 34 6.65 9.18 -17.18
C LEU A 34 5.97 8.74 -18.49
N GLN A 35 6.42 7.64 -19.09
CA GLN A 35 5.78 7.07 -20.28
C GLN A 35 4.44 6.39 -19.99
N ARG A 36 4.31 5.69 -18.86
CA ARG A 36 3.09 4.94 -18.50
C ARG A 36 1.96 5.84 -18.04
N LEU A 37 2.29 6.88 -17.28
CA LEU A 37 1.37 7.86 -16.70
C LEU A 37 1.36 9.15 -17.52
N GLU A 38 1.73 9.10 -18.79
CA GLU A 38 1.77 10.26 -19.66
C GLU A 38 0.39 10.96 -19.70
N GLY A 39 0.39 12.27 -19.46
CA GLY A 39 -0.81 13.10 -19.38
C GLY A 39 -1.42 13.23 -17.98
N LEU A 40 -1.04 12.38 -17.03
CA LEU A 40 -1.46 12.50 -15.63
C LEU A 40 -0.57 13.49 -14.88
N THR A 41 -1.16 14.42 -14.14
CA THR A 41 -0.42 15.34 -13.27
C THR A 41 -0.04 14.64 -11.96
N PHE A 42 1.25 14.44 -11.72
CA PHE A 42 1.76 13.85 -10.48
C PHE A 42 3.13 14.42 -10.09
N GLU A 43 3.51 14.22 -8.83
CA GLU A 43 4.82 14.59 -8.28
C GLU A 43 5.62 13.35 -7.90
N PHE A 44 6.91 13.32 -8.21
CA PHE A 44 7.79 12.30 -7.66
C PHE A 44 8.09 12.60 -6.19
N PHE A 45 7.82 11.63 -5.32
CA PHE A 45 8.32 11.64 -3.96
C PHE A 45 9.55 10.74 -3.86
N TYR A 46 10.70 11.35 -3.53
CA TYR A 46 11.94 10.61 -3.37
C TYR A 46 12.03 10.01 -1.96
N GLY A 47 11.90 8.69 -1.90
CA GLY A 47 11.93 7.93 -0.66
C GLY A 47 13.34 7.74 -0.08
N VAL A 48 13.37 7.03 1.05
CA VAL A 48 14.61 6.62 1.71
C VAL A 48 15.30 5.54 0.91
N ASP A 49 16.56 5.79 0.58
CA ASP A 49 17.40 4.81 -0.07
C ASP A 49 17.97 3.80 0.93
N LYS A 50 17.77 2.50 0.69
CA LYS A 50 18.34 1.43 1.53
C LYS A 50 19.87 1.52 1.69
N ASN A 51 20.57 2.06 0.68
CA ASN A 51 22.03 2.18 0.72
C ASN A 51 22.49 3.32 1.64
N ALA A 52 21.57 4.22 2.05
CA ALA A 52 21.82 5.29 3.01
C ALA A 52 21.39 4.91 4.44
N LEU A 53 20.97 3.66 4.67
CA LEU A 53 20.63 3.14 5.98
C LEU A 53 21.74 2.20 6.45
N THR A 54 22.38 2.55 7.56
CA THR A 54 23.27 1.67 8.30
C THR A 54 22.56 1.13 9.54
N GLU A 55 23.05 0.02 10.09
CA GLU A 55 22.48 -0.55 11.31
C GLU A 55 22.59 0.42 12.50
N GLU A 56 23.70 1.15 12.59
CA GLU A 56 23.92 2.17 13.63
C GLU A 56 22.87 3.28 13.53
N ARG A 57 22.60 3.78 12.32
CA ARG A 57 21.60 4.82 12.10
C ARG A 57 20.21 4.35 12.51
N LEU A 58 19.83 3.12 12.12
CA LEU A 58 18.54 2.54 12.49
C LEU A 58 18.37 2.44 14.01
N ALA A 59 19.44 2.10 14.73
CA ALA A 59 19.44 1.98 16.18
C ALA A 59 19.41 3.35 16.89
N VAL A 60 20.29 4.29 16.50
CA VAL A 60 20.42 5.60 17.14
C VAL A 60 19.16 6.45 16.94
N GLU A 61 18.61 6.47 15.73
CA GLU A 61 17.38 7.20 15.40
C GLU A 61 16.10 6.42 15.79
N GLN A 62 16.24 5.22 16.37
CA GLN A 62 15.13 4.33 16.75
C GLN A 62 14.10 4.14 15.61
N LEU A 63 14.59 3.98 14.38
CA LEU A 63 13.73 3.92 13.20
C LEU A 63 13.05 2.55 13.03
N TYR A 64 13.64 1.49 13.58
CA TYR A 64 13.21 0.11 13.42
C TYR A 64 13.28 -0.64 14.75
N ASP A 65 12.22 -1.37 15.10
CA ASP A 65 12.18 -2.24 16.29
C ASP A 65 12.17 -3.72 15.86
N ASP A 66 13.37 -4.31 15.80
CA ASP A 66 13.57 -5.70 15.37
C ASP A 66 12.84 -6.71 16.26
N LYS A 67 12.84 -6.47 17.58
CA LYS A 67 12.22 -7.37 18.54
C LYS A 67 10.72 -7.42 18.31
N LYS A 68 10.07 -6.26 18.18
CA LYS A 68 8.63 -6.16 17.93
C LYS A 68 8.27 -6.64 16.52
N ALA A 69 9.08 -6.33 15.50
CA ALA A 69 8.87 -6.83 14.15
C ALA A 69 8.86 -8.38 14.11
N ARG A 70 9.82 -9.04 14.77
CA ARG A 70 9.87 -10.51 14.89
C ARG A 70 8.70 -11.10 15.69
N GLN A 71 8.19 -10.37 16.69
CA GLN A 71 7.02 -10.83 17.44
C GLN A 71 5.76 -10.82 16.58
N LEU A 72 5.61 -9.79 15.75
CA LEU A 72 4.46 -9.58 14.88
C LEU A 72 4.53 -10.38 13.58
N ASP A 73 5.73 -10.71 13.09
CA ASP A 73 5.90 -11.54 11.91
C ASP A 73 5.42 -12.98 12.15
N ARG A 74 4.71 -13.51 11.15
CA ARG A 74 4.12 -14.85 11.17
C ARG A 74 5.16 -15.97 11.31
N TYR A 75 6.41 -15.72 10.93
CA TYR A 75 7.53 -16.67 10.98
C TYR A 75 8.64 -16.25 11.94
N GLY A 76 8.48 -15.17 12.70
CA GLY A 76 9.51 -14.69 13.61
C GLY A 76 10.69 -13.99 12.94
N LYS A 77 10.53 -13.53 11.71
CA LYS A 77 11.60 -12.89 10.93
C LYS A 77 11.63 -11.37 11.15
N GLY A 78 12.83 -10.82 11.19
CA GLY A 78 13.03 -9.37 11.09
C GLY A 78 12.83 -8.87 9.66
N MET A 79 12.77 -7.56 9.49
CA MET A 79 12.63 -6.91 8.19
C MET A 79 13.97 -6.79 7.47
N LEU A 80 13.94 -6.89 6.15
CA LEU A 80 15.09 -6.55 5.32
C LEU A 80 15.29 -5.03 5.30
N VAL A 81 16.54 -4.55 5.25
CA VAL A 81 16.85 -3.10 5.18
C VAL A 81 16.10 -2.40 4.05
N GLY A 82 15.94 -3.06 2.91
CA GLY A 82 15.12 -2.55 1.80
C GLY A 82 13.65 -2.34 2.15
N HIS A 83 13.04 -3.25 2.93
CA HIS A 83 11.66 -3.10 3.39
C HIS A 83 11.54 -2.02 4.45
N ILE A 84 12.54 -1.88 5.33
CA ILE A 84 12.60 -0.78 6.31
C ILE A 84 12.66 0.56 5.56
N ALA A 85 13.53 0.69 4.56
CA ALA A 85 13.64 1.88 3.72
C ALA A 85 12.32 2.23 3.01
N CYS A 86 11.66 1.23 2.41
CA CYS A 86 10.35 1.38 1.78
C CYS A 86 9.30 1.88 2.80
N SER A 87 9.23 1.26 3.98
CA SER A 87 8.32 1.62 5.08
C SER A 87 8.54 3.07 5.56
N LEU A 88 9.81 3.46 5.74
CA LEU A 88 10.18 4.83 6.06
C LEU A 88 9.79 5.83 4.96
N SER A 89 9.95 5.45 3.69
CA SER A 89 9.56 6.30 2.55
C SER A 89 8.07 6.63 2.57
N HIS A 90 7.23 5.61 2.80
CA HIS A 90 5.78 5.80 2.89
C HIS A 90 5.40 6.65 4.11
N ARG A 91 6.01 6.37 5.27
CA ARG A 91 5.80 7.18 6.49
C ARG A 91 6.13 8.66 6.28
N LEU A 92 7.24 8.96 5.61
CA LEU A 92 7.62 10.34 5.30
C LEU A 92 6.64 11.00 4.32
N LEU A 93 6.14 10.26 3.34
CA LEU A 93 5.10 10.77 2.45
C LEU A 93 3.80 11.06 3.21
N TYR A 94 3.35 10.16 4.10
CA TYR A 94 2.19 10.41 4.95
C TYR A 94 2.35 11.67 5.80
N GLN A 95 3.56 11.90 6.35
CA GLN A 95 3.83 13.12 7.10
C GLN A 95 3.76 14.37 6.22
N LYS A 96 4.31 14.32 5.00
CA LYS A 96 4.19 15.41 4.01
C LYS A 96 2.73 15.69 3.67
N ILE A 97 1.93 14.65 3.45
CA ILE A 97 0.48 14.76 3.17
C ILE A 97 -0.23 15.54 4.29
N LEU A 98 0.04 15.18 5.55
CA LEU A 98 -0.55 15.88 6.71
C LEU A 98 -0.06 17.33 6.81
N ASN A 99 1.25 17.56 6.64
CA ASN A 99 1.85 18.89 6.74
C ASN A 99 1.32 19.86 5.66
N GLU A 100 1.02 19.35 4.46
CA GLU A 100 0.49 20.13 3.35
C GLU A 100 -1.05 20.23 3.33
N GLY A 101 -1.72 19.48 4.20
CA GLY A 101 -3.18 19.55 4.37
C GLY A 101 -4.00 18.90 3.25
N HIS A 102 -3.42 17.98 2.46
CA HIS A 102 -4.15 17.28 1.40
C HIS A 102 -5.19 16.31 1.99
N GLN A 103 -6.39 16.23 1.39
CA GLN A 103 -7.50 15.45 1.94
C GLN A 103 -7.63 14.06 1.30
N ARG A 104 -7.31 13.94 0.02
CA ARG A 104 -7.37 12.69 -0.74
C ARG A 104 -6.15 12.60 -1.63
N VAL A 105 -5.26 11.66 -1.31
CA VAL A 105 -3.99 11.53 -2.01
C VAL A 105 -3.87 10.16 -2.63
N LEU A 106 -3.61 10.10 -3.93
CA LEU A 106 -3.29 8.87 -4.66
C LEU A 106 -1.78 8.67 -4.70
N ILE A 107 -1.34 7.46 -4.38
CA ILE A 107 0.06 7.09 -4.27
C ILE A 107 0.32 5.89 -5.16
N PHE A 108 1.29 6.03 -6.05
CA PHE A 108 1.82 4.96 -6.89
C PHE A 108 3.25 4.60 -6.47
N GLU A 109 3.60 3.33 -6.61
CA GLU A 109 5.01 2.91 -6.64
C GLU A 109 5.60 3.03 -8.05
N ASP A 110 6.91 3.16 -8.16
CA ASP A 110 7.63 3.31 -9.44
C ASP A 110 7.80 2.00 -10.23
N ASP A 111 7.05 0.96 -9.87
CA ASP A 111 6.83 -0.24 -10.69
C ASP A 111 5.38 -0.44 -11.15
N ILE A 112 4.46 0.50 -10.88
CA ILE A 112 3.05 0.45 -11.32
C ILE A 112 2.92 0.07 -12.81
N ILE A 113 1.99 -0.85 -13.09
CA ILE A 113 1.59 -1.27 -14.43
C ILE A 113 0.06 -1.14 -14.53
N PRO A 114 -0.47 -0.16 -15.28
CA PRO A 114 -1.91 -0.03 -15.48
C PRO A 114 -2.51 -1.25 -16.17
N LEU A 115 -3.62 -1.76 -15.64
CA LEU A 115 -4.41 -2.82 -16.27
C LEU A 115 -5.43 -2.20 -17.23
N TYR A 116 -4.98 -1.82 -18.42
CA TYR A 116 -5.77 -1.04 -19.39
C TYR A 116 -7.18 -1.60 -19.65
N GLN A 117 -7.33 -2.93 -19.69
CA GLN A 117 -8.63 -3.60 -19.92
C GLN A 117 -9.66 -3.41 -18.80
N HIS A 118 -9.25 -2.93 -17.62
CA HIS A 118 -10.12 -2.71 -16.46
C HIS A 118 -10.26 -1.23 -16.09
N LEU A 119 -9.51 -0.33 -16.73
CA LEU A 119 -9.51 1.09 -16.37
C LEU A 119 -10.88 1.73 -16.55
N ASP A 120 -11.65 1.35 -17.57
CA ASP A 120 -12.97 1.94 -17.87
C ASP A 120 -14.00 1.74 -16.74
N GLN A 121 -13.74 0.82 -15.80
CA GLN A 121 -14.59 0.62 -14.62
C GLN A 121 -14.29 1.61 -13.49
N LEU A 122 -13.14 2.28 -13.54
CA LEU A 122 -12.64 3.15 -12.48
C LEU A 122 -13.58 4.32 -12.15
N PRO A 123 -14.14 5.08 -13.11
CA PRO A 123 -15.01 6.21 -12.78
C PRO A 123 -16.22 5.77 -11.96
N GLN A 124 -16.86 4.69 -12.39
CA GLN A 124 -18.05 4.16 -11.71
C GLN A 124 -17.70 3.50 -10.37
N ALA A 125 -16.51 2.89 -10.24
CA ALA A 125 -16.03 2.38 -8.96
C ALA A 125 -15.76 3.51 -7.95
N MET A 126 -15.31 4.68 -8.41
CA MET A 126 -15.07 5.85 -7.55
C MET A 126 -16.38 6.45 -6.99
N GLU A 127 -17.49 6.32 -7.72
CA GLU A 127 -18.83 6.73 -7.24
C GLU A 127 -19.40 5.77 -6.19
N GLU A 128 -18.99 4.51 -6.20
CA GLU A 128 -19.43 3.50 -5.23
C GLU A 128 -18.68 3.59 -3.88
N LEU A 129 -17.68 4.47 -3.75
CA LEU A 129 -16.89 4.63 -2.53
C LEU A 129 -17.74 5.21 -1.38
N PRO A 130 -17.64 4.64 -0.17
CA PRO A 130 -18.35 5.20 0.99
C PRO A 130 -17.74 6.54 1.39
N THR A 131 -18.53 7.47 1.92
CA THR A 131 -18.05 8.82 2.26
C THR A 131 -16.95 8.86 3.32
N ASP A 132 -16.85 7.82 4.15
CA ASP A 132 -15.93 7.65 5.27
C ASP A 132 -14.74 6.72 4.95
N TRP A 133 -14.44 6.47 3.67
CA TRP A 133 -13.25 5.69 3.31
C TRP A 133 -11.97 6.36 3.82
N GLU A 134 -11.01 5.55 4.26
CA GLU A 134 -9.69 6.03 4.70
C GLU A 134 -8.56 5.56 3.78
N ILE A 135 -8.65 4.32 3.30
CA ILE A 135 -7.69 3.71 2.37
C ILE A 135 -8.44 3.06 1.22
N ILE A 136 -7.95 3.22 0.00
CA ILE A 136 -8.41 2.53 -1.20
C ILE A 136 -7.21 1.84 -1.85
N TYR A 137 -7.30 0.55 -2.15
CA TYR A 137 -6.28 -0.12 -2.97
C TYR A 137 -6.72 -0.14 -4.43
N LEU A 138 -5.87 0.36 -5.32
CA LEU A 138 -6.08 0.31 -6.77
C LEU A 138 -5.18 -0.74 -7.44
N GLY A 139 -4.10 -1.16 -6.77
CA GLY A 139 -3.18 -2.16 -7.27
C GLY A 139 -2.48 -2.89 -6.13
N PHE A 140 -2.62 -4.21 -6.09
CA PHE A 140 -2.00 -5.10 -5.11
C PHE A 140 -1.83 -6.52 -5.68
N GLY A 141 -0.97 -7.35 -5.07
CA GLY A 141 -0.57 -8.63 -5.64
C GLY A 141 -1.09 -9.89 -4.94
N LYS A 142 -1.68 -9.78 -3.75
CA LYS A 142 -2.13 -10.95 -2.97
C LYS A 142 -3.60 -10.92 -2.56
N ASN A 143 -4.10 -12.13 -2.30
CA ASN A 143 -5.44 -12.42 -1.75
C ASN A 143 -6.63 -12.05 -2.65
N TYR A 144 -6.39 -11.81 -3.94
CA TYR A 144 -7.42 -11.62 -4.96
C TYR A 144 -6.91 -12.09 -6.35
N PRO A 145 -7.77 -12.67 -7.22
CA PRO A 145 -9.15 -13.09 -6.98
C PRO A 145 -9.25 -14.26 -5.99
N VAL A 146 -10.39 -14.37 -5.30
CA VAL A 146 -10.60 -15.42 -4.29
C VAL A 146 -10.95 -16.76 -4.94
N THR A 147 -9.91 -17.52 -5.31
CA THR A 147 -10.04 -18.85 -5.94
C THR A 147 -10.48 -19.95 -4.95
N PRO A 148 -11.03 -21.09 -5.43
CA PRO A 148 -11.34 -22.24 -4.56
C PRO A 148 -10.13 -22.75 -3.77
N LYS A 149 -8.93 -22.74 -4.39
CA LYS A 149 -7.68 -23.11 -3.71
C LYS A 149 -7.37 -22.15 -2.55
N LEU A 150 -7.55 -20.84 -2.77
CA LEU A 150 -7.35 -19.84 -1.73
C LEU A 150 -8.37 -19.98 -0.58
N ARG A 151 -9.64 -20.27 -0.89
CA ARG A 151 -10.66 -20.56 0.14
C ARG A 151 -10.31 -21.77 1.00
N ARG A 152 -9.86 -22.88 0.39
CA ARG A 152 -9.41 -24.07 1.13
C ARG A 152 -8.21 -23.75 2.03
N LYS A 153 -7.23 -23.02 1.51
CA LYS A 153 -6.07 -22.55 2.28
C LYS A 153 -6.49 -21.66 3.46
N HIS A 154 -7.45 -20.78 3.25
CA HIS A 154 -8.01 -19.90 4.29
C HIS A 154 -8.69 -20.70 5.41
N GLN A 155 -9.54 -21.67 5.08
CA GLN A 155 -10.18 -22.55 6.07
C GLN A 155 -9.15 -23.39 6.85
N PHE A 156 -8.12 -23.89 6.16
CA PHE A 156 -7.02 -24.60 6.80
C PHE A 156 -6.30 -23.72 7.84
N TYR A 157 -5.93 -22.48 7.49
CA TYR A 157 -5.31 -21.56 8.45
C TYR A 157 -6.22 -21.18 9.61
N LEU A 158 -7.54 -21.07 9.36
CA LEU A 158 -8.49 -20.80 10.42
C LEU A 158 -8.53 -21.96 11.43
N GLY A 159 -8.51 -23.21 10.96
CA GLY A 159 -8.37 -24.40 11.79
C GLY A 159 -7.09 -24.36 12.64
N LEU A 160 -5.93 -24.17 11.99
CA LEU A 160 -4.63 -24.05 12.69
C LEU A 160 -4.62 -22.95 13.75
N SER A 161 -5.28 -21.82 13.46
CA SER A 161 -5.38 -20.68 14.38
C SER A 161 -6.17 -21.03 15.64
N TYR A 162 -7.30 -21.73 15.51
CA TYR A 162 -8.11 -22.12 16.67
C TYR A 162 -7.42 -23.13 17.58
N VAL A 163 -6.60 -24.02 17.03
CA VAL A 163 -5.84 -25.01 17.82
C VAL A 163 -4.48 -24.46 18.30
N GLY A 164 -4.18 -23.18 18.05
CA GLY A 164 -2.96 -22.53 18.54
C GLY A 164 -1.66 -22.95 17.83
N LEU A 165 -1.74 -23.59 16.67
CA LEU A 165 -0.56 -24.05 15.91
C LEU A 165 0.13 -22.94 15.11
N ILE A 166 -0.48 -21.76 15.02
CA ILE A 166 0.09 -20.58 14.36
C ILE A 166 -0.12 -19.33 15.22
N ARG A 167 0.76 -18.33 15.04
CA ARG A 167 0.68 -17.04 15.75
C ARG A 167 -0.51 -16.18 15.34
N MET A 168 -1.05 -16.41 14.15
CA MET A 168 -2.15 -15.59 13.63
C MET A 168 -3.44 -15.89 14.41
N LYS A 169 -4.06 -14.88 15.01
CA LYS A 169 -5.37 -14.97 15.67
C LYS A 169 -6.50 -15.20 14.66
N PRO A 170 -7.62 -15.84 15.05
CA PRO A 170 -8.72 -16.15 14.12
C PRO A 170 -9.29 -14.90 13.43
N ALA A 171 -9.37 -13.77 14.15
CA ALA A 171 -9.82 -12.50 13.58
C ALA A 171 -8.93 -12.01 12.42
N MET A 172 -7.61 -12.14 12.54
CA MET A 172 -6.68 -11.77 11.48
C MET A 172 -6.84 -12.69 10.26
N VAL A 173 -7.00 -13.99 10.49
CA VAL A 173 -7.24 -14.95 9.39
C VAL A 173 -8.56 -14.62 8.69
N ARG A 174 -9.65 -14.40 9.42
CA ARG A 174 -10.95 -14.04 8.83
C ARG A 174 -10.89 -12.76 8.00
N ASN A 175 -10.15 -11.76 8.46
CA ASN A 175 -9.98 -10.48 7.77
C ASN A 175 -8.92 -10.53 6.65
N SER A 176 -8.29 -11.68 6.38
CA SER A 176 -7.23 -11.76 5.36
C SER A 176 -7.75 -11.75 3.92
N LEU A 177 -9.01 -12.13 3.68
CA LEU A 177 -9.61 -12.13 2.35
C LEU A 177 -10.55 -10.94 2.16
N PRO A 178 -10.58 -10.33 0.96
CA PRO A 178 -11.52 -9.29 0.65
C PRO A 178 -12.95 -9.82 0.62
N ARG A 179 -13.92 -8.94 0.88
CA ARG A 179 -15.35 -9.26 0.88
C ARG A 179 -16.11 -8.34 -0.08
N PRO A 180 -17.18 -8.79 -0.74
CA PRO A 180 -18.03 -7.91 -1.54
C PRO A 180 -18.48 -6.68 -0.73
N PHE A 181 -18.40 -5.50 -1.34
CA PHE A 181 -18.90 -4.25 -0.78
C PHE A 181 -19.97 -3.63 -1.70
N SER A 182 -19.65 -3.51 -2.98
CA SER A 182 -20.55 -3.01 -4.03
C SER A 182 -20.30 -3.81 -5.33
N PRO A 183 -21.01 -3.53 -6.45
CA PRO A 183 -20.78 -4.22 -7.72
C PRO A 183 -19.31 -4.19 -8.20
N ARG A 184 -18.56 -3.11 -7.93
CA ARG A 184 -17.17 -2.94 -8.39
C ARG A 184 -16.15 -2.90 -7.25
N LEU A 185 -16.59 -2.72 -6.01
CA LEU A 185 -15.68 -2.61 -4.87
C LEU A 185 -15.77 -3.80 -3.94
N LEU A 186 -14.63 -4.09 -3.33
CA LEU A 186 -14.49 -5.03 -2.25
C LEU A 186 -14.06 -4.28 -1.00
N ARG A 187 -14.60 -4.67 0.15
CA ARG A 187 -14.00 -4.31 1.43
C ARG A 187 -12.67 -5.04 1.54
N ALA A 188 -11.60 -4.27 1.66
CA ALA A 188 -10.24 -4.78 1.70
C ALA A 188 -10.05 -5.85 2.79
N GLY A 189 -9.29 -6.88 2.44
CA GLY A 189 -8.69 -7.81 3.40
C GLY A 189 -7.27 -7.38 3.73
N SER A 190 -6.45 -8.32 4.19
CA SER A 190 -4.99 -8.14 4.24
C SER A 190 -4.45 -8.27 2.82
N HIS A 191 -3.95 -7.17 2.24
CA HIS A 191 -3.30 -7.19 0.93
C HIS A 191 -1.81 -6.94 1.09
N ASP A 192 -1.02 -7.63 0.27
CA ASP A 192 0.44 -7.42 0.19
C ASP A 192 0.79 -7.05 -1.26
N LEU A 193 1.98 -6.48 -1.44
CA LEU A 193 2.50 -6.04 -2.75
C LEU A 193 1.64 -4.93 -3.34
N THR A 194 1.22 -4.01 -2.47
CA THR A 194 0.52 -2.79 -2.85
C THR A 194 1.42 -1.94 -3.74
N HIS A 195 0.93 -1.51 -4.89
CA HIS A 195 1.68 -0.67 -5.85
C HIS A 195 0.86 0.53 -6.34
N ALA A 196 -0.42 0.61 -5.96
CA ALA A 196 -1.27 1.78 -6.11
C ALA A 196 -2.35 1.81 -5.03
N TYR A 197 -2.45 2.91 -4.30
CA TYR A 197 -3.45 3.09 -3.25
C TYR A 197 -3.70 4.58 -2.99
N ALA A 198 -4.85 4.92 -2.40
CA ALA A 198 -5.16 6.26 -1.97
C ALA A 198 -5.41 6.31 -0.46
N VAL A 199 -5.12 7.45 0.14
CA VAL A 199 -5.22 7.69 1.60
C VAL A 199 -5.89 9.03 1.92
N THR A 200 -6.52 9.09 3.09
CA THR A 200 -6.98 10.33 3.74
C THR A 200 -6.07 10.71 4.91
N PRO A 201 -6.19 11.93 5.49
CA PRO A 201 -5.47 12.31 6.71
C PRO A 201 -5.66 11.31 7.87
N ALA A 202 -6.87 10.80 8.07
CA ALA A 202 -7.17 9.82 9.11
C ALA A 202 -6.39 8.50 8.91
N ALA A 203 -6.23 8.05 7.66
CA ALA A 203 -5.35 6.92 7.36
C ALA A 203 -3.89 7.25 7.64
N CYS A 204 -3.40 8.40 7.17
CA CYS A 204 -2.01 8.83 7.38
C CYS A 204 -1.63 8.83 8.86
N GLU A 205 -2.46 9.38 9.74
CA GLU A 205 -2.21 9.39 11.19
C GLU A 205 -2.07 7.97 11.77
N LYS A 206 -2.99 7.07 11.40
CA LYS A 206 -2.96 5.67 11.85
C LYS A 206 -1.73 4.94 11.33
N LEU A 207 -1.38 5.14 10.06
CA LEU A 207 -0.24 4.51 9.40
C LEU A 207 1.10 5.00 9.98
N ILE A 208 1.25 6.31 10.21
CA ILE A 208 2.43 6.88 10.86
C ILE A 208 2.60 6.30 12.26
N LYS A 209 1.52 6.26 13.05
CA LYS A 209 1.54 5.67 14.39
C LYS A 209 1.89 4.19 14.37
N ALA A 210 1.37 3.43 13.40
CA ALA A 210 1.67 2.01 13.25
C ALA A 210 3.14 1.75 12.84
N GLN A 211 3.79 2.73 12.19
CA GLN A 211 5.17 2.63 11.71
C GLN A 211 6.17 3.50 12.49
N THR A 212 5.87 3.85 13.74
CA THR A 212 6.79 4.59 14.61
C THR A 212 7.01 3.83 15.94
N PRO A 213 8.12 3.07 16.09
CA PRO A 213 9.12 2.73 15.06
C PRO A 213 8.59 1.76 14.00
N VAL A 214 9.32 1.58 12.90
CA VAL A 214 8.94 0.64 11.83
C VAL A 214 8.96 -0.79 12.38
N VAL A 215 7.85 -1.51 12.16
CA VAL A 215 7.69 -2.93 12.54
C VAL A 215 6.93 -3.77 11.51
N PHE A 216 6.43 -3.13 10.45
CA PHE A 216 5.69 -3.76 9.35
C PHE A 216 6.27 -3.30 8.02
N ASN A 217 6.13 -4.12 6.96
CA ASN A 217 6.42 -3.68 5.59
C ASN A 217 5.43 -2.57 5.17
N ALA A 218 5.75 -1.87 4.09
CA ALA A 218 5.05 -0.67 3.62
C ALA A 218 3.65 -0.90 3.02
N ASP A 219 3.05 -2.07 3.20
CA ASP A 219 1.68 -2.34 2.76
C ASP A 219 0.69 -1.62 3.71
N PRO A 220 -0.04 -0.58 3.24
CA PRO A 220 -0.97 0.20 4.05
C PRO A 220 -2.12 -0.63 4.62
#